data_AF-A0A374US97-F1
#
_entry.id   AF-A0A374US97-F1
#
_cell.length_a   1.000
_cell.length_b   1.000
_cell.length_c   1.000
_cell.angle_alpha   90.00
_cell.angle_beta   90.00
_cell.angle_gamma   90.00
#
_symmetry.space_group_name_H-M   'P 1'
#
loop_
_entity.id
_entity.type
_entity.pdbx_description
1 polymer ?
#
loop_
_entity_poly.entity_id
_entity_poly.type
_entity_poly.pdbx_seq_one_letter_code
_entity_poly.pdbx_strand_id
1 'polypeptide(L)'
;MRYKKTVRLILIFVIIVGSIGLFYSNVLQPPFIHINDGKRLVNPRGTDSIYIYTEDILVAHPPKDTLERMKMMINYHDTAGLSLADLKKRGDITFYYMGFSKNTCATRKFYLEKQRNVECNSNEIYIGDICIVRMEESPDKWKIEISYNLGTEPDADYIGPKLKYYILYDERDSNFYEKHKYDEIVRYYHELQERKRHIKGE
;
A
#
# COMPACT_ATOMS: atom_id res chain seq x y z
N MET A 1 29.96 -39.49 30.14
CA MET A 1 29.23 -39.78 28.89
C MET A 1 27.86 -39.09 28.76
N ARG A 2 27.09 -38.90 29.84
CA ARG A 2 25.76 -38.24 29.83
C ARG A 2 25.78 -36.77 29.36
N TYR A 3 26.76 -35.99 29.80
CA TYR A 3 26.88 -34.55 29.50
C TYR A 3 27.05 -34.24 28.00
N LYS A 4 27.88 -35.01 27.28
CA LYS A 4 28.08 -34.86 25.82
C LYS A 4 26.82 -35.11 25.00
N LYS A 5 25.92 -36.00 25.43
CA LYS A 5 24.64 -36.25 24.75
C LYS A 5 23.67 -35.08 24.95
N THR A 6 23.60 -34.52 26.16
CA THR A 6 22.75 -33.36 26.47
C THR A 6 23.16 -32.12 25.69
N VAL A 7 24.46 -31.81 25.63
CA VAL A 7 24.98 -30.65 24.87
C VAL A 7 24.70 -30.81 23.38
N ARG A 8 24.85 -32.02 22.81
CA ARG A 8 24.57 -32.28 21.40
C ARG A 8 23.08 -32.14 21.08
N LEU A 9 22.20 -32.53 22.00
CA LEU A 9 20.75 -32.37 21.87
C LEU A 9 20.34 -30.89 21.92
N ILE A 10 20.92 -30.12 22.84
CA ILE A 10 20.69 -28.67 22.95
C ILE A 10 21.15 -27.97 21.66
N LEU A 11 22.33 -28.32 21.14
CA LEU A 11 22.86 -27.72 19.92
C LEU A 11 21.96 -27.99 18.71
N ILE A 12 21.46 -29.23 18.56
CA ILE A 12 20.53 -29.59 17.49
C ILE A 12 19.20 -28.82 17.65
N PHE A 13 18.70 -28.70 18.87
CA PHE A 13 17.47 -27.94 19.14
C PHE A 13 17.63 -26.45 18.81
N VAL A 14 18.76 -25.84 19.18
CA VAL A 14 19.07 -24.44 18.85
C VAL A 14 19.17 -24.24 17.34
N ILE A 15 19.79 -25.17 16.61
CA ILE A 15 19.87 -25.10 15.15
C ILE A 15 18.50 -25.24 14.52
N ILE A 16 17.66 -26.19 14.95
CA ILE A 16 16.32 -26.38 14.40
C ILE A 16 15.42 -25.18 14.71
N VAL A 17 15.38 -24.71 15.95
CA VAL A 17 14.57 -23.55 16.35
C VAL A 17 15.09 -22.27 15.69
N GLY A 18 16.41 -22.09 15.60
CA GLY A 18 17.03 -20.97 14.89
C GLY A 18 16.76 -21.00 13.39
N SER A 19 16.75 -22.19 12.78
CA SER A 19 16.41 -22.37 11.36
C SER A 19 14.94 -22.10 11.12
N ILE A 20 14.04 -22.64 11.95
CA ILE A 20 12.59 -22.38 11.86
C ILE A 20 12.30 -20.90 12.11
N GLY A 21 12.97 -20.25 13.06
CA GLY A 21 12.86 -18.81 13.30
C GLY A 21 13.35 -17.96 12.11
N LEU A 22 14.46 -18.35 11.49
CA LEU A 22 14.98 -17.74 10.25
C LEU A 22 14.05 -17.97 9.06
N PHE A 23 13.43 -19.15 8.96
CA PHE A 23 12.43 -19.45 7.95
C PHE A 23 11.15 -18.64 8.17
N TYR A 24 10.65 -18.52 9.41
CA TYR A 24 9.49 -17.68 9.71
C TYR A 24 9.78 -16.20 9.43
N SER A 25 10.98 -15.69 9.70
CA SER A 25 11.38 -14.32 9.29
C SER A 25 11.42 -14.11 7.78
N ASN A 26 11.56 -15.18 7.00
CA ASN A 26 11.53 -15.15 5.53
C ASN A 26 10.14 -15.45 4.94
N VAL A 27 9.12 -15.68 5.77
CA VAL A 27 7.69 -15.74 5.35
C VAL A 27 6.98 -14.39 5.61
N LEU A 28 7.64 -13.41 6.24
CA LEU A 28 7.05 -12.09 6.50
C LEU A 28 6.98 -11.25 5.23
N GLN A 29 5.88 -10.48 5.15
CA GLN A 29 5.54 -9.47 4.17
C GLN A 29 6.75 -8.80 3.47
N PRO A 30 6.63 -8.44 2.18
CA PRO A 30 7.74 -7.82 1.46
C PRO A 30 8.24 -6.59 2.23
N PRO A 31 9.56 -6.40 2.38
CA PRO A 31 10.06 -5.27 3.13
C PRO A 31 9.70 -3.98 2.42
N PHE A 32 9.16 -3.04 3.20
CA PHE A 32 8.70 -1.73 2.75
C PHE A 32 9.64 -0.64 3.25
N ILE A 33 9.96 0.31 2.38
CA ILE A 33 10.64 1.56 2.75
C ILE A 33 9.63 2.69 2.57
N HIS A 34 9.20 3.26 3.69
CA HIS A 34 8.26 4.38 3.70
C HIS A 34 9.01 5.69 3.49
N ILE A 35 8.64 6.43 2.45
CA ILE A 35 9.07 7.80 2.19
C ILE A 35 7.85 8.71 2.35
N ASN A 36 7.91 9.63 3.30
CA ASN A 36 6.86 10.61 3.53
C ASN A 36 7.23 11.94 2.85
N ASP A 37 6.50 12.29 1.81
CA ASP A 37 6.66 13.57 1.10
C ASP A 37 5.83 14.70 1.74
N GLY A 38 4.86 14.33 2.56
CA GLY A 38 4.09 15.24 3.40
C GLY A 38 2.99 15.99 2.66
N LYS A 39 2.50 17.05 3.31
CA LYS A 39 1.42 17.91 2.80
C LYS A 39 1.97 18.93 1.81
N ARG A 40 1.35 19.05 0.63
CA ARG A 40 1.66 20.10 -0.36
C ARG A 40 0.40 20.72 -0.98
N LEU A 41 0.49 22.00 -1.32
CA LEU A 41 -0.54 22.74 -2.07
C LEU A 41 -0.28 22.56 -3.57
N VAL A 42 -1.24 22.00 -4.31
CA VAL A 42 -1.06 21.69 -5.74
C VAL A 42 -1.80 22.66 -6.64
N ASN A 43 -2.93 23.19 -6.18
CA ASN A 43 -3.68 24.20 -6.91
C ASN A 43 -3.78 25.51 -6.12
N PRO A 44 -2.73 26.35 -6.13
CA PRO A 44 -2.74 27.62 -5.41
C PRO A 44 -3.56 28.71 -6.11
N ARG A 45 -3.98 28.52 -7.37
CA ARG A 45 -4.65 29.55 -8.21
C ARG A 45 -6.11 29.23 -8.55
N GLY A 46 -6.65 28.10 -8.08
CA GLY A 46 -8.07 27.76 -8.20
C GLY A 46 -8.93 28.48 -7.15
N THR A 47 -10.24 28.48 -7.36
CA THR A 47 -11.24 29.00 -6.41
C THR A 47 -11.21 28.25 -5.07
N ASP A 48 -10.75 26.99 -5.08
CA ASP A 48 -10.50 26.16 -3.91
C ASP A 48 -9.03 25.67 -3.90
N SER A 49 -8.34 25.89 -2.79
CA SER A 49 -6.97 25.39 -2.58
C SER A 49 -6.98 23.87 -2.37
N ILE A 50 -6.39 23.12 -3.31
CA ILE A 50 -6.27 21.65 -3.21
C ILE A 50 -5.01 21.29 -2.43
N TYR A 51 -5.21 20.79 -1.22
CA TYR A 51 -4.14 20.26 -0.37
C TYR A 51 -4.06 18.75 -0.50
N ILE A 52 -2.89 18.27 -0.91
CA ILE A 52 -2.65 16.83 -1.03
C ILE A 52 -1.62 16.38 -0.02
N TYR A 53 -1.76 15.16 0.46
CA TYR A 53 -0.77 14.49 1.28
C TYR A 53 -0.29 13.24 0.56
N THR A 54 1.02 13.16 0.31
CA THR A 54 1.62 12.10 -0.51
C THR A 54 2.63 11.29 0.28
N GLU A 55 2.56 9.98 0.14
CA GLU A 55 3.51 9.01 0.68
C GLU A 55 3.92 8.05 -0.44
N ASP A 56 5.19 7.68 -0.49
CA ASP A 56 5.75 6.73 -1.46
C ASP A 56 6.39 5.55 -0.74
N ILE A 57 6.05 4.35 -1.19
CA ILE A 57 6.47 3.09 -0.57
C ILE A 57 7.31 2.29 -1.57
N LEU A 58 8.56 2.00 -1.21
CA LEU A 58 9.39 1.07 -1.98
C LEU A 58 9.23 -0.36 -1.47
N VAL A 59 8.91 -1.29 -2.37
CA VAL A 59 8.62 -2.69 -2.08
C VAL A 59 9.71 -3.58 -2.69
N ALA A 60 10.43 -4.37 -1.90
CA ALA A 60 11.52 -5.20 -2.45
C ALA A 60 11.04 -6.40 -3.26
N HIS A 61 10.02 -7.09 -2.76
CA HIS A 61 9.56 -8.36 -3.34
C HIS A 61 8.03 -8.35 -3.49
N PRO A 62 7.45 -7.45 -4.31
CA PRO A 62 6.01 -7.42 -4.48
C PRO A 62 5.50 -8.75 -5.04
N PRO A 63 4.29 -9.19 -4.63
CA PRO A 63 3.69 -10.39 -5.20
C PRO A 63 3.61 -10.32 -6.72
N LYS A 64 3.76 -11.47 -7.40
CA LYS A 64 3.55 -11.54 -8.86
C LYS A 64 2.07 -11.47 -9.20
N ASP A 65 1.26 -12.14 -8.40
CA ASP A 65 -0.19 -12.13 -8.54
C ASP A 65 -0.77 -10.73 -8.28
N THR A 66 -1.71 -10.32 -9.12
CA THR A 66 -2.30 -8.98 -9.10
C THR A 66 -3.19 -8.77 -7.89
N LEU A 67 -3.95 -9.78 -7.52
CA LEU A 67 -4.86 -9.74 -6.38
C LEU A 67 -4.07 -9.69 -5.07
N GLU A 68 -3.00 -10.48 -4.94
CA GLU A 68 -2.10 -10.42 -3.79
C GLU A 68 -1.33 -9.09 -3.71
N ARG A 69 -1.00 -8.45 -4.84
CA ARG A 69 -0.48 -7.07 -4.85
C ARG A 69 -1.49 -6.08 -4.29
N MET A 70 -2.74 -6.16 -4.69
CA MET A 70 -3.80 -5.28 -4.16
C MET A 70 -4.01 -5.49 -2.65
N LYS A 71 -4.09 -6.75 -2.20
CA LYS A 71 -4.18 -7.09 -0.76
C LYS A 71 -2.98 -6.56 0.03
N MET A 72 -1.77 -6.67 -0.52
CA MET A 72 -0.55 -6.12 0.08
C MET A 72 -0.65 -4.59 0.26
N MET A 73 -1.06 -3.85 -0.79
CA MET A 73 -1.23 -2.40 -0.69
C MET A 73 -2.28 -2.03 0.35
N ILE A 74 -3.44 -2.72 0.36
CA ILE A 74 -4.52 -2.50 1.32
C ILE A 74 -4.03 -2.69 2.75
N ASN A 75 -3.35 -3.80 3.05
CA ASN A 75 -2.82 -4.07 4.39
C ASN A 75 -1.80 -3.04 4.84
N TYR A 76 -0.90 -2.64 3.93
CA TYR A 76 0.12 -1.65 4.26
C TYR A 76 -0.50 -0.29 4.56
N HIS A 77 -1.40 0.18 3.70
CA HIS A 77 -2.18 1.40 3.91
C HIS A 77 -2.94 1.35 5.24
N ASP A 78 -3.58 0.23 5.52
CA ASP A 78 -4.36 0.03 6.75
C ASP A 78 -3.49 0.04 8.03
N THR A 79 -2.20 -0.29 7.91
CA THR A 79 -1.25 -0.33 9.04
C THR A 79 -0.51 0.99 9.25
N ALA A 80 -0.04 1.60 8.16
CA ALA A 80 0.91 2.73 8.19
C ALA A 80 0.37 4.02 7.57
N GLY A 81 -0.70 3.94 6.78
CA GLY A 81 -1.28 5.07 6.07
C GLY A 81 -2.26 5.89 6.90
N LEU A 82 -2.67 7.04 6.36
CA LEU A 82 -3.71 7.87 6.96
C LEU A 82 -5.09 7.27 6.72
N SER A 83 -5.84 7.07 7.79
CA SER A 83 -7.23 6.62 7.68
C SER A 83 -8.15 7.73 7.19
N LEU A 84 -9.28 7.37 6.57
CA LEU A 84 -10.33 8.33 6.20
C LEU A 84 -10.83 9.15 7.40
N ALA A 85 -10.95 8.52 8.57
CA ALA A 85 -11.38 9.21 9.78
C ALA A 85 -10.35 10.26 10.24
N ASP A 86 -9.06 9.94 10.17
CA ASP A 86 -7.99 10.87 10.51
C ASP A 86 -7.92 12.03 9.51
N LEU A 87 -8.09 11.75 8.21
CA LEU A 87 -8.16 12.79 7.18
C LEU A 87 -9.34 13.74 7.42
N LYS A 88 -10.53 13.21 7.68
CA LYS A 88 -11.72 14.02 8.01
C LYS A 88 -11.52 14.86 9.26
N LYS A 89 -10.87 14.31 10.29
CA LYS A 89 -10.58 15.03 11.54
C LYS A 89 -9.60 16.19 11.31
N ARG A 90 -8.62 16.02 10.43
CA ARG A 90 -7.68 17.10 10.09
C ARG A 90 -8.36 18.20 9.26
N GLY A 91 -9.24 17.84 8.32
CA GLY A 91 -10.08 18.75 7.54
C GLY A 91 -9.33 19.66 6.55
N ASP A 92 -8.00 19.55 6.50
CA ASP A 92 -7.10 20.43 5.77
C ASP A 92 -6.44 19.75 4.55
N ILE A 93 -6.79 18.49 4.30
CA ILE A 93 -6.36 17.65 3.18
C ILE A 93 -7.61 17.28 2.39
N THR A 94 -7.55 17.40 1.07
CA THR A 94 -8.64 17.05 0.14
C THR A 94 -8.33 15.79 -0.66
N PHE A 95 -7.07 15.34 -0.65
CA PHE A 95 -6.62 14.17 -1.36
C PHE A 95 -5.43 13.55 -0.65
N TYR A 96 -5.50 12.25 -0.42
CA TYR A 96 -4.39 11.46 0.12
C TYR A 96 -4.00 10.40 -0.89
N TYR A 97 -2.69 10.25 -1.11
CA TYR A 97 -2.10 9.32 -2.06
C TYR A 97 -0.95 8.56 -1.41
N MET A 98 -1.03 7.23 -1.49
CA MET A 98 0.05 6.33 -1.12
C MET A 98 0.46 5.51 -2.33
N GLY A 99 1.60 5.87 -2.94
CA GLY A 99 2.16 5.22 -4.11
C GLY A 99 3.05 4.04 -3.75
N PHE A 100 2.99 2.95 -4.52
CA PHE A 100 3.83 1.77 -4.34
C PHE A 100 4.70 1.55 -5.58
N SER A 101 6.01 1.46 -5.36
CA SER A 101 7.01 1.21 -6.39
C SER A 101 7.97 0.09 -5.99
N LYS A 102 8.55 -0.61 -6.96
CA LYS A 102 9.60 -1.61 -6.70
C LYS A 102 10.84 -0.94 -6.12
N ASN A 103 11.46 -1.55 -5.11
CA ASN A 103 12.74 -1.13 -4.56
C ASN A 103 13.89 -1.61 -5.47
N THR A 104 14.25 -0.78 -6.44
CA THR A 104 15.34 -1.02 -7.40
C THR A 104 16.45 0.00 -7.16
N CYS A 105 17.61 -0.19 -7.81
CA CYS A 105 18.68 0.80 -7.75
C CYS A 105 18.20 2.18 -8.25
N ALA A 106 17.41 2.22 -9.33
CA ALA A 106 16.88 3.46 -9.88
C ALA A 106 15.90 4.16 -8.92
N THR A 107 14.94 3.43 -8.33
CA THR A 107 13.98 4.03 -7.40
C THR A 107 14.63 4.50 -6.10
N ARG A 108 15.67 3.80 -5.61
CA ARG A 108 16.46 4.26 -4.46
C ARG A 108 17.17 5.57 -4.76
N LYS A 109 17.84 5.68 -5.91
CA LYS A 109 18.50 6.93 -6.31
C LYS A 109 17.51 8.08 -6.45
N PHE A 110 16.35 7.83 -7.05
CA PHE A 110 15.31 8.83 -7.23
C PHE A 110 14.70 9.30 -5.89
N TYR A 111 14.19 8.37 -5.09
CA TYR A 111 13.42 8.70 -3.88
C TYR A 111 14.27 8.96 -2.64
N LEU A 112 15.34 8.19 -2.42
CA LEU A 112 16.17 8.24 -1.21
C LEU A 112 17.36 9.17 -1.38
N GLU A 113 18.04 9.11 -2.52
CA GLU A 113 19.20 9.98 -2.81
C GLU A 113 18.80 11.30 -3.47
N LYS A 114 17.51 11.48 -3.78
CA LYS A 114 16.93 12.69 -4.40
C LYS A 114 17.59 13.06 -5.74
N GLN A 115 18.13 12.08 -6.47
CA GLN A 115 18.70 12.27 -7.81
C GLN A 115 17.58 12.28 -8.86
N ARG A 116 16.96 13.46 -9.05
CA ARG A 116 15.78 13.64 -9.93
C ARG A 116 16.05 13.45 -11.43
N ASN A 117 17.32 13.36 -11.84
CA ASN A 117 17.73 13.07 -13.20
C ASN A 117 17.75 11.57 -13.53
N VAL A 118 17.55 10.70 -12.54
CA VAL A 118 17.47 9.25 -12.77
C VAL A 118 16.11 8.93 -13.37
N GLU A 119 16.11 8.46 -14.62
CA GLU A 119 14.92 7.98 -15.27
C GLU A 119 14.45 6.66 -14.66
N CYS A 120 13.16 6.60 -14.39
CA CYS A 120 12.50 5.44 -13.81
C CYS A 120 11.39 5.00 -14.77
N ASN A 121 11.54 3.83 -15.39
CA ASN A 121 10.50 3.29 -16.25
C ASN A 121 9.28 2.90 -15.40
N SER A 122 8.25 3.74 -15.41
CA SER A 122 7.06 3.55 -14.58
C SER A 122 6.32 2.24 -14.90
N ASN A 123 6.36 1.75 -16.14
CA ASN A 123 5.79 0.44 -16.47
C ASN A 123 6.53 -0.71 -15.76
N GLU A 124 7.83 -0.58 -15.54
CA GLU A 124 8.63 -1.57 -14.84
C GLU A 124 8.57 -1.44 -13.33
N ILE A 125 8.59 -0.21 -12.81
CA ILE A 125 8.78 0.04 -11.37
C ILE A 125 7.46 0.26 -10.63
N TYR A 126 6.43 0.80 -11.27
CA TYR A 126 5.19 1.16 -10.58
C TYR A 126 4.37 -0.09 -10.28
N ILE A 127 3.86 -0.18 -9.06
CA ILE A 127 3.01 -1.29 -8.63
C ILE A 127 1.54 -0.86 -8.65
N GLY A 128 1.26 0.32 -8.12
CA GLY A 128 -0.09 0.83 -7.91
C GLY A 128 -0.11 1.90 -6.82
N ASP A 129 -1.31 2.34 -6.46
CA ASP A 129 -1.53 3.29 -5.36
C ASP A 129 -2.84 3.02 -4.64
N ILE A 130 -2.96 3.57 -3.44
CA ILE A 130 -4.23 3.74 -2.75
C ILE A 130 -4.46 5.23 -2.55
N CYS A 131 -5.65 5.69 -2.92
CA CYS A 131 -6.08 7.06 -2.78
C CYS A 131 -7.30 7.17 -1.89
N ILE A 132 -7.34 8.21 -1.06
CA ILE A 132 -8.55 8.66 -0.37
C ILE A 132 -8.90 10.04 -0.92
N VAL A 133 -10.04 10.12 -1.58
CA VAL A 133 -10.40 11.25 -2.46
C VAL A 133 -11.68 11.90 -1.98
N ARG A 134 -11.62 13.21 -1.74
CA ARG A 134 -12.80 14.04 -1.57
C ARG A 134 -13.46 14.28 -2.92
N MET A 135 -14.77 14.06 -3.02
CA MET A 135 -15.45 14.12 -4.31
C MET A 135 -15.82 15.54 -4.69
N GLU A 136 -15.46 15.98 -5.90
CA GLU A 136 -15.79 17.33 -6.38
C GLU A 136 -17.31 17.57 -6.46
N GLU A 137 -18.05 16.59 -6.97
CA GLU A 137 -19.52 16.65 -7.10
C GLU A 137 -20.26 16.59 -5.75
N SER A 138 -19.60 16.14 -4.69
CA SER A 138 -20.18 16.02 -3.34
C SER A 138 -19.07 16.21 -2.30
N PRO A 139 -18.70 17.47 -1.99
CA PRO A 139 -17.54 17.77 -1.14
C PRO A 139 -17.67 17.29 0.31
N ASP A 140 -18.83 16.82 0.75
CA ASP A 140 -19.03 16.16 2.05
C ASP A 140 -18.72 14.65 2.01
N LYS A 141 -18.55 14.08 0.80
CA LYS A 141 -18.38 12.66 0.54
C LYS A 141 -16.97 12.32 0.08
N TRP A 142 -16.57 11.12 0.44
CA TRP A 142 -15.26 10.56 0.15
C TRP A 142 -15.37 9.20 -0.52
N LYS A 143 -14.36 8.86 -1.31
CA LYS A 143 -14.11 7.47 -1.75
C LYS A 143 -12.71 7.04 -1.38
N ILE A 144 -12.55 5.73 -1.28
CA ILE A 144 -11.25 5.08 -1.26
C ILE A 144 -11.13 4.25 -2.52
N GLU A 145 -10.03 4.44 -3.24
CA GLU A 145 -9.75 3.74 -4.48
C GLU A 145 -8.36 3.16 -4.48
N ILE A 146 -8.19 2.07 -5.22
CA ILE A 146 -6.91 1.42 -5.46
C ILE A 146 -6.68 1.40 -6.96
N SER A 147 -5.48 1.81 -7.37
CA SER A 147 -4.99 1.60 -8.71
C SER A 147 -3.91 0.54 -8.70
N TYR A 148 -3.77 -0.18 -9.81
CA TYR A 148 -2.61 -1.03 -10.01
C TYR A 148 -2.13 -1.01 -11.44
N ASN A 149 -0.83 -1.23 -11.58
CA ASN A 149 -0.15 -1.30 -12.86
C ASN A 149 -0.36 -2.68 -13.52
N LEU A 150 -0.99 -2.67 -14.68
CA LEU A 150 -1.14 -3.80 -15.60
C LEU A 150 0.12 -4.05 -16.46
N GLY A 151 1.13 -3.20 -16.38
CA GLY A 151 2.31 -3.23 -17.24
C GLY A 151 3.04 -4.57 -17.23
N THR A 152 2.89 -5.34 -18.32
CA THR A 152 3.73 -6.49 -18.69
C THR A 152 3.82 -6.66 -20.23
N GLU A 153 3.65 -5.60 -21.02
CA GLU A 153 3.77 -5.68 -22.48
C GLU A 153 5.09 -5.02 -22.94
N PRO A 154 5.96 -5.72 -23.71
CA PRO A 154 7.22 -5.17 -24.22
C PRO A 154 7.02 -4.00 -25.19
N ASP A 155 5.80 -3.80 -25.70
CA ASP A 155 5.41 -2.73 -26.62
C ASP A 155 4.55 -1.64 -25.96
N ALA A 156 4.41 -1.65 -24.63
CA ALA A 156 3.67 -0.61 -23.92
C ALA A 156 4.37 0.75 -24.09
N ASP A 157 3.62 1.75 -24.56
CA ASP A 157 4.10 3.14 -24.68
C ASP A 157 4.85 3.55 -23.41
N TYR A 158 6.08 4.08 -23.58
CA TYR A 158 6.94 4.55 -22.50
C TYR A 158 6.37 5.77 -21.75
N ILE A 159 5.14 6.19 -22.07
CA ILE A 159 4.44 7.34 -21.50
C ILE A 159 3.52 6.85 -20.36
N GLY A 160 4.12 6.32 -19.29
CA GLY A 160 3.44 6.04 -18.02
C GLY A 160 2.83 4.64 -17.86
N PRO A 161 2.38 4.30 -16.64
CA PRO A 161 1.86 2.98 -16.32
C PRO A 161 0.47 2.73 -16.94
N LYS A 162 0.21 1.50 -17.40
CA LYS A 162 -1.13 1.05 -17.79
C LYS A 162 -1.93 0.73 -16.52
N LEU A 163 -2.85 1.61 -16.11
CA LEU A 163 -3.54 1.49 -14.82
C LEU A 163 -4.94 0.87 -14.96
N LYS A 164 -5.32 0.09 -13.94
CA LYS A 164 -6.72 -0.25 -13.67
C LYS A 164 -7.10 0.25 -12.28
N TYR A 165 -8.32 0.78 -12.17
CA TYR A 165 -8.85 1.43 -10.98
C TYR A 165 -10.01 0.64 -10.39
N TYR A 166 -10.07 0.57 -9.07
CA TYR A 166 -11.12 -0.07 -8.30
C TYR A 166 -11.53 0.81 -7.13
N ILE A 167 -12.83 0.95 -6.92
CA ILE A 167 -13.38 1.64 -5.75
C ILE A 167 -13.53 0.61 -4.63
N LEU A 168 -12.91 0.88 -3.48
CA LEU A 168 -13.01 0.05 -2.28
C LEU A 168 -14.16 0.50 -1.37
N TYR A 169 -14.48 1.79 -1.43
CA TYR A 169 -15.49 2.43 -0.60
C TYR A 169 -15.99 3.73 -1.25
N ASP A 170 -17.29 3.97 -1.22
CA ASP A 170 -17.93 5.20 -1.75
C ASP A 170 -19.02 5.69 -0.78
N GLU A 171 -18.83 6.87 -0.17
CA GLU A 171 -19.79 7.44 0.79
C GLU A 171 -21.11 7.95 0.18
N ARG A 172 -21.18 8.07 -1.15
CA ARG A 172 -22.44 8.43 -1.85
C ARG A 172 -23.38 7.25 -1.94
N ASP A 173 -22.83 6.03 -1.99
CA ASP A 173 -23.60 4.81 -2.13
C ASP A 173 -23.70 4.08 -0.80
N SER A 174 -24.78 4.34 -0.06
CA SER A 174 -25.04 3.71 1.24
C SER A 174 -25.08 2.18 1.18
N ASN A 175 -25.31 1.60 0.00
CA ASN A 175 -25.35 0.16 -0.25
C ASN A 175 -24.17 -0.32 -1.11
N PHE A 176 -23.08 0.45 -1.18
CA PHE A 176 -21.92 0.15 -2.03
C PHE A 176 -21.42 -1.28 -1.82
N TYR A 177 -21.19 -1.65 -0.56
CA TYR A 177 -20.68 -2.98 -0.23
C TYR A 177 -21.64 -4.09 -0.68
N GLU A 178 -22.93 -3.99 -0.39
CA GLU A 178 -23.91 -5.03 -0.76
C GLU A 178 -23.99 -5.27 -2.27
N LYS A 179 -23.81 -4.21 -3.08
CA LYS A 179 -23.77 -4.31 -4.55
C LYS A 179 -22.49 -4.97 -5.06
N HIS A 180 -21.38 -4.83 -4.34
CA HIS A 180 -20.04 -5.24 -4.77
C HIS A 180 -19.43 -6.35 -3.91
N LYS A 181 -20.17 -6.97 -2.99
CA LYS A 181 -19.67 -7.99 -2.05
C LYS A 181 -19.10 -9.26 -2.70
N TYR A 182 -19.41 -9.46 -3.98
CA TYR A 182 -18.87 -10.56 -4.78
C TYR A 182 -17.55 -10.19 -5.48
N ASP A 183 -17.16 -8.91 -5.50
CA ASP A 183 -15.82 -8.50 -5.88
C ASP A 183 -14.85 -8.85 -4.74
N GLU A 184 -13.79 -9.60 -5.07
CA GLU A 184 -12.89 -10.13 -4.06
C GLU A 184 -12.16 -9.04 -3.28
N ILE A 185 -11.77 -7.95 -3.94
CA ILE A 185 -10.99 -6.88 -3.32
C ILE A 185 -11.89 -5.98 -2.47
N VAL A 186 -13.10 -5.68 -2.94
CA VAL A 186 -14.09 -4.95 -2.12
C VAL A 186 -14.45 -5.75 -0.88
N ARG A 187 -14.70 -7.05 -1.03
CA ARG A 187 -14.96 -7.95 0.11
C ARG A 187 -13.80 -8.01 1.07
N TYR A 188 -12.58 -8.18 0.57
CA TYR A 188 -11.36 -8.22 1.38
C TYR A 188 -11.19 -6.94 2.21
N TYR A 189 -11.34 -5.78 1.56
CA TYR A 189 -11.25 -4.49 2.24
C TYR A 189 -12.32 -4.36 3.34
N HIS A 190 -13.56 -4.71 3.06
CA HIS A 190 -14.65 -4.68 4.03
C HIS A 190 -14.39 -5.58 5.24
N GLU A 191 -14.02 -6.84 5.02
CA GLU A 191 -13.71 -7.79 6.10
C GLU A 191 -12.55 -7.30 6.99
N LEU A 192 -11.54 -6.66 6.40
CA LEU A 192 -10.43 -6.06 7.15
C LEU A 192 -10.91 -4.93 8.08
N GLN A 193 -11.79 -4.05 7.58
CA GLN A 193 -12.35 -2.96 8.38
C GLN A 193 -13.25 -3.47 9.51
N GLU A 194 -14.06 -4.51 9.28
CA GLU A 194 -14.89 -5.12 10.33
C GLU A 194 -14.05 -5.75 11.46
N ARG A 195 -12.99 -6.49 11.13
CA ARG A 195 -12.08 -7.06 12.14
C ARG A 195 -11.50 -6.00 13.07
N LYS A 196 -11.16 -4.82 12.54
CA LYS A 196 -10.65 -3.70 13.34
C LYS A 196 -11.69 -3.10 14.29
N ARG A 197 -12.96 -3.02 13.86
CA ARG A 197 -14.05 -2.54 14.71
C ARG A 197 -14.23 -3.44 15.92
N HIS A 198 -14.16 -4.75 15.72
CA HIS A 198 -14.25 -5.72 16.81
C HIS A 198 -13.08 -5.63 17.80
N ILE A 199 -11.84 -5.46 17.31
CA ILE A 199 -10.65 -5.34 18.20
C ILE A 199 -10.65 -4.03 19.02
N LYS A 200 -11.19 -2.94 18.50
CA LYS A 200 -11.27 -1.65 19.23
C LYS A 200 -12.41 -1.59 20.25
N GLY A 201 -13.33 -2.57 20.24
CA GLY A 201 -14.50 -2.63 21.11
C GLY A 201 -14.35 -3.50 22.36
N GLU A 202 -13.21 -4.19 22.51
CA GLU A 202 -12.78 -4.90 23.74
C GLU A 202 -11.81 -4.04 24.57
#